data_AF-A0A952LK37-F1
#
_entry.id   AF-A0A952LK37-F1
#
_cell.length_a   1.000
_cell.length_b   1.000
_cell.length_c   1.000
_cell.angle_alpha   90.00
_cell.angle_beta   90.00
_cell.angle_gamma   90.00
#
_symmetry.space_group_name_H-M   'P 1'
#
loop_
_entity.id
_entity.type
_entity.pdbx_description
1 polymer ?
#
loop_
_entity_poly.entity_id
_entity_poly.type
_entity_poly.pdbx_seq_one_letter_code
_entity_poly.pdbx_strand_id
1 'polypeptide(L)'
;MALSVMMPLGSYGLHWLTNSAIAQEAQGESNPRSNFWREVNGGSGGYSSVKGEGANMLVQRGGNEWRELRNGPLKQYLPYLLGGMLLLIILYHIISGRNKLEHPRSGRKVKRWSGFERFVHWVTAISFIILAVSGLSMIFGRELLIPVLGHQGFAMWASMSITLHNFVGPIFSIGVSLMIVMWIWYNFPNVTDLKWFASGGGMFGKAHPSAGRMNGGEKVWFWIIATVGVVVCA
;
A
#
# COMPACT_ATOMS: atom_id res chain seq x y z
N MET A 1 3.31 10.89 -20.64
CA MET A 1 3.19 10.22 -19.32
C MET A 1 1.73 9.86 -18.99
N ALA A 2 1.00 9.28 -19.95
CA ALA A 2 -0.33 8.69 -19.73
C ALA A 2 -0.36 7.19 -20.07
N LEU A 3 0.78 6.60 -20.49
CA LEU A 3 0.88 5.20 -20.91
C LEU A 3 1.22 4.21 -19.79
N SER A 4 1.70 4.66 -18.61
CA SER A 4 2.11 3.75 -17.53
C SER A 4 0.98 3.33 -16.59
N VAL A 5 -0.19 3.98 -16.66
CA VAL A 5 -1.39 3.59 -15.88
C VAL A 5 -2.31 2.67 -16.68
N MET A 6 -2.12 2.55 -18.01
CA MET A 6 -2.91 1.63 -18.85
C MET A 6 -2.32 0.22 -18.97
N MET A 7 -1.04 0.02 -18.62
CA MET A 7 -0.38 -1.28 -18.76
C MET A 7 -0.85 -2.37 -17.76
N PRO A 8 -1.29 -2.07 -16.51
CA PRO A 8 -1.86 -3.10 -15.65
C PRO A 8 -3.30 -3.47 -16.04
N LEU A 9 -4.07 -2.53 -16.59
CA LEU A 9 -5.44 -2.81 -17.05
C LEU A 9 -5.47 -3.55 -18.38
N GLY A 10 -4.45 -3.34 -19.24
CA GLY A 10 -4.29 -4.09 -20.48
C GLY A 10 -4.01 -5.57 -20.25
N SER A 11 -3.30 -5.96 -19.18
CA SER A 11 -3.05 -7.38 -18.88
C SER A 11 -4.30 -8.08 -18.35
N TYR A 12 -5.13 -7.44 -17.53
CA TYR A 12 -6.42 -8.02 -17.11
C TYR A 12 -7.43 -8.09 -18.26
N GLY A 13 -7.41 -7.12 -19.18
CA GLY A 13 -8.19 -7.16 -20.42
C GLY A 13 -7.73 -8.26 -21.38
N LEU A 14 -6.41 -8.42 -21.59
CA LEU A 14 -5.87 -9.51 -22.42
C LEU A 14 -6.12 -10.87 -21.77
N HIS A 15 -6.00 -11.01 -20.44
CA HIS A 15 -6.22 -12.27 -19.72
C HIS A 15 -7.71 -12.69 -19.73
N TRP A 16 -8.63 -11.73 -19.91
CA TRP A 16 -10.05 -12.00 -20.19
C TRP A 16 -10.29 -12.38 -21.65
N LEU A 17 -9.58 -11.75 -22.60
CA LEU A 17 -9.69 -12.03 -24.05
C LEU A 17 -8.96 -13.30 -24.51
N THR A 18 -7.87 -13.72 -23.86
CA THR A 18 -7.15 -14.98 -24.19
C THR A 18 -7.74 -16.20 -23.51
N ASN A 19 -8.48 -16.04 -22.40
CA ASN A 19 -9.22 -17.14 -21.78
C ASN A 19 -10.62 -17.36 -22.37
N SER A 20 -11.08 -16.54 -23.32
CA SER A 20 -12.36 -16.73 -24.00
C SER A 20 -12.29 -17.67 -25.21
N ALA A 21 -11.14 -18.29 -25.48
CA ALA A 21 -10.96 -19.13 -26.67
C ALA A 21 -10.20 -20.43 -26.40
N ILE A 22 -10.59 -21.24 -25.41
CA ILE A 22 -10.67 -22.72 -25.49
C ILE A 22 -11.82 -23.19 -24.58
N ALA A 23 -13.05 -22.86 -24.94
CA ALA A 23 -14.21 -23.64 -24.50
C ALA A 23 -14.40 -24.77 -25.52
N GLN A 24 -13.57 -25.80 -25.44
CA GLN A 24 -13.84 -27.04 -26.15
C GLN A 24 -15.00 -27.70 -25.41
N GLU A 25 -16.20 -27.51 -25.94
CA GLU A 25 -17.44 -28.13 -25.45
C GLU A 25 -17.33 -29.64 -25.74
N ALA A 26 -16.61 -30.34 -24.87
CA ALA A 26 -16.56 -31.78 -24.85
C ALA A 26 -17.95 -32.26 -24.41
N GLN A 27 -18.79 -32.60 -25.39
CA GLN A 27 -19.93 -33.50 -25.19
C GLN A 27 -19.38 -34.86 -24.79
N GLY A 28 -19.06 -35.01 -23.50
CA GLY A 28 -18.53 -36.24 -22.92
C GLY A 28 -18.91 -36.24 -21.45
N GLU A 29 -19.54 -37.33 -21.04
CA GLU A 29 -20.05 -37.65 -19.70
C GLU A 29 -19.49 -36.79 -18.56
N SER A 30 -20.39 -36.18 -17.79
CA SER A 30 -20.08 -35.38 -16.60
C SER A 30 -19.16 -36.16 -15.65
N ASN A 31 -17.85 -35.92 -15.71
CA ASN A 31 -16.91 -36.59 -14.81
C ASN A 31 -17.27 -36.19 -13.37
N PRO A 32 -17.77 -37.13 -12.53
CA PRO A 32 -18.28 -36.78 -11.20
C PRO A 32 -17.19 -36.17 -10.32
N ARG A 33 -15.91 -36.54 -10.54
CA ARG A 33 -14.77 -35.95 -9.83
C ARG A 33 -14.54 -34.49 -10.22
N SER A 34 -14.72 -34.12 -11.47
CA SER A 34 -14.56 -32.73 -11.93
C SER A 34 -15.64 -31.82 -11.37
N ASN A 35 -16.87 -32.32 -11.23
CA ASN A 35 -17.98 -31.59 -10.62
C ASN A 35 -17.77 -31.44 -9.11
N PHE A 36 -17.35 -32.51 -8.44
CA PHE A 36 -16.98 -32.47 -7.02
C PHE A 36 -15.88 -31.43 -6.74
N TRP A 37 -14.80 -31.40 -7.53
CA TRP A 37 -13.73 -30.41 -7.35
C TRP A 37 -14.17 -28.98 -7.67
N ARG A 38 -15.09 -28.78 -8.62
CA ARG A 38 -15.72 -27.47 -8.86
C ARG A 38 -16.52 -27.01 -7.67
N GLU A 39 -17.27 -27.90 -7.04
CA GLU A 39 -18.09 -27.61 -5.86
C GLU A 39 -17.22 -27.26 -4.65
N VAL A 40 -16.19 -28.06 -4.41
CA VAL A 40 -15.18 -27.83 -3.36
C VAL A 40 -14.46 -26.49 -3.55
N ASN A 41 -14.00 -26.19 -4.77
CA ASN A 41 -13.38 -24.89 -5.08
C ASN A 41 -14.39 -23.73 -5.08
N GLY A 42 -15.68 -24.02 -5.26
CA GLY A 42 -16.78 -23.07 -5.10
C GLY A 42 -17.04 -22.68 -3.65
N GLY A 43 -16.37 -23.33 -2.69
CA GLY A 43 -16.53 -23.06 -1.26
C GLY A 43 -17.77 -23.71 -0.66
N SER A 44 -18.25 -24.83 -1.22
CA SER A 44 -19.40 -25.53 -0.63
C SER A 44 -19.09 -25.99 0.79
N GLY A 45 -20.00 -25.66 1.71
CA GLY A 45 -19.90 -26.05 3.11
C GLY A 45 -20.35 -27.50 3.29
N GLY A 46 -19.48 -28.34 3.85
CA GLY A 46 -19.81 -29.68 4.31
C GLY A 46 -20.28 -29.71 5.77
N TYR A 47 -20.26 -30.89 6.36
CA TYR A 47 -20.44 -31.06 7.81
C TYR A 47 -19.08 -30.99 8.51
N SER A 48 -19.02 -30.27 9.63
CA SER A 48 -17.87 -30.25 10.53
C SER A 48 -18.34 -30.30 11.98
N SER A 49 -17.64 -31.09 12.80
CA SER A 49 -17.86 -31.14 14.25
C SER A 49 -17.29 -29.92 14.96
N VAL A 50 -16.43 -29.15 14.29
CA VAL A 50 -15.81 -27.91 14.81
C VAL A 50 -16.59 -26.71 14.29
N LYS A 51 -16.88 -25.77 15.20
CA LYS A 51 -17.52 -24.48 14.86
C LYS A 51 -16.44 -23.43 14.65
N GLY A 52 -16.48 -22.73 13.53
CA GLY A 52 -15.55 -21.65 13.18
C GLY A 52 -15.76 -21.15 11.75
N GLU A 53 -15.23 -19.97 11.44
CA GLU A 53 -15.31 -19.42 10.09
C GLU A 53 -14.54 -20.31 9.11
N GLY A 54 -15.25 -20.82 8.10
CA GLY A 54 -14.71 -21.77 7.15
C GLY A 54 -14.34 -23.15 7.70
N ALA A 55 -14.74 -23.50 8.92
CA ALA A 55 -14.50 -24.82 9.52
C ALA A 55 -15.23 -25.97 8.82
N ASN A 56 -16.24 -25.64 8.03
CA ASN A 56 -17.01 -26.55 7.18
C ASN A 56 -16.64 -26.47 5.70
N MET A 57 -15.68 -25.63 5.30
CA MET A 57 -15.26 -25.49 3.91
C MET A 57 -13.91 -26.17 3.68
N LEU A 58 -13.81 -27.01 2.65
CA LEU A 58 -12.55 -27.69 2.30
C LEU A 58 -11.54 -26.72 1.65
N VAL A 59 -12.01 -25.77 0.84
CA VAL A 59 -11.17 -24.78 0.15
C VAL A 59 -11.76 -23.39 0.34
N GLN A 60 -11.00 -22.51 0.99
CA GLN A 60 -11.34 -21.09 1.07
C GLN A 60 -10.75 -20.36 -0.12
N ARG A 61 -11.59 -20.04 -1.12
CA ARG A 61 -11.15 -19.37 -2.35
C ARG A 61 -10.42 -18.05 -2.09
N GLY A 62 -10.99 -17.16 -1.29
CA GLY A 62 -10.36 -15.87 -0.96
C GLY A 62 -9.01 -16.02 -0.25
N GLY A 63 -8.89 -16.98 0.67
CA GLY A 63 -7.62 -17.28 1.35
C GLY A 63 -6.55 -17.82 0.38
N ASN A 64 -6.96 -18.65 -0.58
CA ASN A 64 -6.06 -19.13 -1.63
C ASN A 64 -5.63 -18.04 -2.61
N GLU A 65 -6.56 -17.21 -3.08
CA GLU A 65 -6.27 -16.06 -3.94
C GLU A 65 -5.29 -15.09 -3.26
N TRP A 66 -5.51 -14.77 -1.98
CA TRP A 66 -4.56 -13.96 -1.20
C TRP A 66 -3.19 -14.63 -1.06
N ARG A 67 -3.16 -15.94 -0.77
CA ARG A 67 -1.90 -16.71 -0.64
C ARG A 67 -1.11 -16.67 -1.95
N GLU A 68 -1.77 -16.84 -3.09
CA GLU A 68 -1.16 -16.78 -4.42
C GLU A 68 -0.65 -15.37 -4.74
N LEU A 69 -1.45 -14.34 -4.48
CA LEU A 69 -1.02 -12.95 -4.65
C LEU A 69 0.21 -12.62 -3.77
N ARG A 70 0.15 -13.00 -2.49
CA ARG A 70 1.20 -12.73 -1.51
C ARG A 70 2.50 -13.46 -1.85
N ASN A 71 2.42 -14.76 -2.13
CA ASN A 71 3.60 -15.59 -2.35
C ASN A 71 4.19 -15.44 -3.77
N GLY A 72 3.38 -15.01 -4.75
CA GLY A 72 3.82 -14.74 -6.11
C GLY A 72 4.07 -13.25 -6.34
N PRO A 73 3.16 -12.51 -7.00
CA PRO A 73 3.40 -11.14 -7.45
C PRO A 73 3.90 -10.19 -6.35
N LEU A 74 3.28 -10.21 -5.17
CA LEU A 74 3.63 -9.26 -4.11
C LEU A 74 5.08 -9.47 -3.65
N LYS A 75 5.43 -10.70 -3.28
CA LYS A 75 6.79 -11.03 -2.83
C LYS A 75 7.84 -10.82 -3.91
N GLN A 76 7.50 -11.05 -5.17
CA GLN A 76 8.42 -10.87 -6.29
C GLN A 76 8.68 -9.39 -6.60
N TYR A 77 7.64 -8.56 -6.70
CA TYR A 77 7.79 -7.18 -7.19
C TYR A 77 8.04 -6.15 -6.09
N LEU A 78 7.55 -6.38 -4.87
CA LEU A 78 7.65 -5.42 -3.78
C LEU A 78 9.11 -5.02 -3.44
N PRO A 79 10.11 -5.91 -3.41
CA PRO A 79 11.50 -5.52 -3.18
C PRO A 79 12.05 -4.56 -4.24
N TYR A 80 11.72 -4.79 -5.52
CA TYR A 80 12.12 -3.91 -6.60
C TYR A 80 11.44 -2.54 -6.51
N LEU A 81 10.18 -2.50 -6.10
CA LEU A 81 9.46 -1.24 -5.87
C LEU A 81 10.12 -0.43 -4.74
N LEU A 82 10.39 -1.07 -3.59
CA LEU A 82 11.02 -0.40 -2.44
C LEU A 82 12.46 0.04 -2.77
N GLY A 83 13.26 -0.85 -3.35
CA GLY A 83 14.63 -0.55 -3.76
C GLY A 83 14.71 0.50 -4.86
N GLY A 84 13.80 0.43 -5.84
CA GLY A 84 13.68 1.43 -6.91
C GLY A 84 13.30 2.81 -6.38
N MET A 85 12.34 2.90 -5.46
CA MET A 85 11.98 4.17 -4.82
C MET A 85 13.13 4.75 -4.01
N LEU A 86 13.83 3.91 -3.23
CA LEU A 86 15.01 4.33 -2.47
C LEU A 86 16.11 4.86 -3.41
N LEU A 87 16.39 4.15 -4.50
CA LEU A 87 17.35 4.57 -5.52
C LEU A 87 16.94 5.91 -6.15
N LEU A 88 15.66 6.09 -6.50
CA LEU A 88 15.15 7.35 -7.05
C LEU A 88 15.36 8.52 -6.09
N ILE A 89 15.08 8.34 -4.79
CA ILE A 89 15.30 9.37 -3.77
C ILE A 89 16.80 9.71 -3.64
N ILE A 90 17.66 8.69 -3.63
CA ILE A 90 19.12 8.88 -3.55
C ILE A 90 19.64 9.63 -4.78
N LEU A 91 19.26 9.20 -5.99
CA LEU A 91 19.67 9.85 -7.23
C LEU A 91 19.17 11.29 -7.29
N TYR A 92 17.91 11.52 -6.95
CA TYR A 92 17.35 12.86 -6.86
C TYR A 92 18.14 13.74 -5.87
N HIS A 93 18.50 13.21 -4.71
CA HIS A 93 19.28 13.94 -3.72
C HIS A 93 20.69 14.29 -4.21
N ILE A 94 21.36 13.36 -4.90
CA ILE A 94 22.70 13.59 -5.48
C ILE A 94 22.64 14.65 -6.59
N ILE A 95 21.61 14.60 -7.45
CA ILE A 95 21.48 15.51 -8.60
C ILE A 95 21.04 16.91 -8.16
N SER A 96 20.03 16.99 -7.28
CA SER A 96 19.39 18.28 -6.92
C SER A 96 20.07 18.95 -5.72
N GLY A 97 20.81 18.19 -4.92
CA GLY A 97 21.47 18.69 -3.71
C GLY A 97 20.50 19.07 -2.60
N ARG A 98 20.97 19.94 -1.68
CA ARG A 98 20.16 20.45 -0.56
C ARG A 98 19.58 21.81 -0.90
N ASN A 99 18.27 21.95 -0.79
CA ASN A 99 17.59 23.25 -0.86
C ASN A 99 17.97 24.10 0.36
N LYS A 100 18.87 25.07 0.14
CA LYS A 100 19.29 26.03 1.17
C LYS A 100 18.36 27.24 1.14
N LEU A 101 18.18 27.86 2.30
CA LEU A 101 17.49 29.14 2.38
C LEU A 101 18.34 30.20 1.68
N GLU A 102 17.71 31.00 0.81
CA GLU A 102 18.38 32.15 0.17
C GLU A 102 18.72 33.25 1.19
N HIS A 103 17.89 33.37 2.24
CA HIS A 103 18.05 34.35 3.30
C HIS A 103 18.13 33.70 4.69
N PRO A 104 18.81 34.33 5.67
CA PRO A 104 18.81 33.88 7.05
C PRO A 104 17.39 33.81 7.64
N ARG A 105 17.19 32.96 8.65
CA ARG A 105 15.89 32.83 9.32
C ARG A 105 15.53 34.14 10.02
N SER A 106 14.33 34.65 9.77
CA SER A 106 13.84 35.92 10.34
C SER A 106 13.55 35.91 11.85
N GLY A 107 13.66 34.76 12.52
CA GLY A 107 13.35 34.60 13.94
C GLY A 107 11.85 34.60 14.29
N ARG A 108 10.99 35.15 13.44
CA ARG A 108 9.52 35.17 13.62
C ARG A 108 8.91 33.83 13.20
N LYS A 109 8.08 33.24 14.05
CA LYS A 109 7.38 31.98 13.78
C LYS A 109 5.89 32.23 13.57
N VAL A 110 5.29 31.50 12.63
CA VAL A 110 3.85 31.47 12.41
C VAL A 110 3.35 30.05 12.70
N LYS A 111 2.21 29.93 13.38
CA LYS A 111 1.60 28.64 13.67
C LYS A 111 1.02 28.06 12.37
N ARG A 112 1.72 27.09 11.78
CA ARG A 112 1.25 26.36 10.58
C ARG A 112 0.26 25.24 10.93
N TRP A 113 0.48 24.58 12.07
CA TRP A 113 -0.29 23.42 12.53
C TRP A 113 -0.59 23.51 14.03
N SER A 114 -1.76 23.04 14.43
CA SER A 114 -2.18 22.96 15.84
C SER A 114 -1.40 21.88 16.62
N GLY A 115 -1.55 21.88 17.95
CA GLY A 115 -0.99 20.81 18.79
C GLY A 115 -1.64 19.46 18.48
N PHE A 116 -2.97 19.45 18.32
CA PHE A 116 -3.74 18.26 18.02
C PHE A 116 -3.38 17.65 16.65
N GLU A 117 -3.29 18.46 15.59
CA GLU A 117 -2.89 17.96 14.26
C GLU A 117 -1.50 17.31 14.28
N ARG A 118 -0.56 17.91 15.02
CA ARG A 118 0.79 17.33 15.18
C ARG A 118 0.76 16.04 15.99
N PHE A 119 -0.05 15.97 17.04
CA PHE A 119 -0.21 14.76 17.84
C PHE A 119 -0.76 13.60 17.00
N VAL A 120 -1.88 13.81 16.29
CA VAL A 120 -2.47 12.79 15.41
C VAL A 120 -1.48 12.35 14.34
N HIS A 121 -0.75 13.30 13.73
CA HIS A 121 0.29 12.98 12.76
C HIS A 121 1.37 12.05 13.34
N TRP A 122 1.91 12.39 14.52
CA TRP A 122 2.96 11.59 15.15
C TRP A 122 2.49 10.21 15.58
N VAL A 123 1.29 10.10 16.13
CA VAL A 123 0.68 8.80 16.45
C VAL A 123 0.57 7.97 15.17
N THR A 124 0.00 8.54 14.11
CA THR A 124 -0.19 7.83 12.83
C THR A 124 1.14 7.43 12.20
N ALA A 125 2.15 8.31 12.21
CA ALA A 125 3.48 8.04 11.66
C ALA A 125 4.21 6.92 12.42
N ILE A 126 4.16 6.93 13.75
CA ILE A 126 4.77 5.88 14.58
C ILE A 126 4.03 4.55 14.36
N SER A 127 2.70 4.56 14.37
CA SER A 127 1.89 3.37 14.07
C SER A 127 2.22 2.81 12.68
N PHE A 128 2.35 3.66 11.66
CA PHE A 128 2.76 3.25 10.32
C PHE A 128 4.11 2.55 10.30
N ILE A 129 5.12 3.09 10.99
CA ILE A 129 6.46 2.48 11.04
C ILE A 129 6.40 1.09 11.68
N ILE A 130 5.66 0.95 12.80
CA ILE A 130 5.47 -0.35 13.47
C ILE A 130 4.78 -1.34 12.52
N LEU A 131 3.72 -0.91 11.83
CA LEU A 131 2.98 -1.73 10.87
C LEU A 131 3.80 -2.10 9.64
N ALA A 132 4.58 -1.18 9.10
CA ALA A 132 5.45 -1.42 7.96
C ALA A 132 6.52 -2.45 8.30
N VAL A 133 7.19 -2.31 9.44
CA VAL A 133 8.24 -3.25 9.88
C VAL A 133 7.65 -4.63 10.17
N SER A 134 6.56 -4.70 10.93
CA SER A 134 5.90 -5.98 11.24
C SER A 134 5.30 -6.64 9.98
N GLY A 135 4.69 -5.86 9.09
CA GLY A 135 4.13 -6.32 7.81
C GLY A 135 5.18 -6.89 6.87
N LEU A 136 6.28 -6.14 6.66
CA LEU A 136 7.40 -6.62 5.84
C LEU A 136 8.07 -7.85 6.45
N SER A 137 8.15 -7.92 7.79
CA SER A 137 8.67 -9.10 8.50
C SER A 137 7.82 -10.35 8.23
N MET A 138 6.50 -10.22 8.07
CA MET A 138 5.64 -11.36 7.75
C MET A 138 5.78 -11.83 6.29
N ILE A 139 6.10 -10.93 5.36
CA ILE A 139 6.30 -11.26 3.95
C ILE A 139 7.69 -11.86 3.70
N PHE A 140 8.74 -11.22 4.21
CA PHE A 140 10.14 -11.53 3.89
C PHE A 140 10.95 -12.14 5.03
N GLY A 141 10.37 -12.28 6.23
CA GLY A 141 11.11 -12.69 7.42
C GLY A 141 11.78 -14.06 7.30
N ARG A 142 11.20 -14.97 6.51
CA ARG A 142 11.81 -16.28 6.25
C ARG A 142 13.11 -16.18 5.44
N GLU A 143 13.15 -15.34 4.41
CA GLU A 143 14.38 -15.16 3.61
C GLU A 143 15.40 -14.25 4.30
N LEU A 144 14.94 -13.17 4.92
CA LEU A 144 15.83 -12.09 5.37
C LEU A 144 16.18 -12.17 6.86
N LEU A 145 15.26 -12.63 7.71
CA LEU A 145 15.44 -12.59 9.17
C LEU A 145 15.91 -13.92 9.74
N ILE A 146 15.47 -15.07 9.21
CA ILE A 146 15.96 -16.38 9.69
C ILE A 146 17.48 -16.52 9.55
N PRO A 147 18.13 -16.14 8.43
CA PRO A 147 19.60 -16.25 8.33
C PRO A 147 20.36 -15.39 9.34
N VAL A 148 19.74 -14.30 9.83
CA VAL A 148 20.38 -13.35 10.75
C VAL A 148 20.09 -13.70 12.21
N LEU A 149 18.84 -14.11 12.53
CA LEU A 149 18.35 -14.32 13.90
C LEU A 149 18.29 -15.81 14.30
N GLY A 150 18.41 -16.72 13.35
CA GLY A 150 18.10 -18.14 13.52
C GLY A 150 16.60 -18.40 13.69
N HIS A 151 16.22 -19.69 13.71
CA HIS A 151 14.81 -20.08 13.79
C HIS A 151 14.13 -19.64 15.10
N GLN A 152 14.81 -19.76 16.24
CA GLN A 152 14.24 -19.38 17.54
C GLN A 152 14.10 -17.85 17.66
N GLY A 153 15.12 -17.09 17.25
CA GLY A 153 15.06 -15.62 17.23
C GLY A 153 13.97 -15.10 16.31
N PHE A 154 13.83 -15.70 15.12
CA PHE A 154 12.74 -15.36 14.21
C PHE A 154 11.36 -15.73 14.78
N ALA A 155 11.20 -16.86 15.47
CA ALA A 155 9.93 -17.23 16.08
C ALA A 155 9.48 -16.19 17.13
N MET A 156 10.40 -15.72 17.98
CA MET A 156 10.12 -14.66 18.95
C MET A 156 9.76 -13.34 18.24
N TRP A 157 10.56 -12.93 17.25
CA TRP A 157 10.30 -11.72 16.46
C TRP A 157 8.95 -11.76 15.74
N ALA A 158 8.62 -12.89 15.10
CA ALA A 158 7.38 -13.07 14.36
C ALA A 158 6.17 -13.02 15.31
N SER A 159 6.27 -13.65 16.50
CA SER A 159 5.21 -13.60 17.52
C SER A 159 4.96 -12.17 18.02
N MET A 160 6.03 -11.41 18.26
CA MET A 160 5.90 -9.99 18.63
C MET A 160 5.33 -9.17 17.48
N SER A 161 5.80 -9.40 16.26
CA SER A 161 5.39 -8.66 15.06
C SER A 161 3.90 -8.81 14.78
N ILE A 162 3.36 -10.04 14.76
CA ILE A 162 1.92 -10.24 14.53
C ILE A 162 1.07 -9.64 15.64
N THR A 163 1.53 -9.73 16.90
CA THR A 163 0.84 -9.13 18.05
C THR A 163 0.76 -7.61 17.88
N LEU A 164 1.89 -6.95 17.65
CA LEU A 164 1.93 -5.51 17.43
C LEU A 164 1.12 -5.10 16.20
N HIS A 165 1.19 -5.86 15.11
CA HIS A 165 0.47 -5.54 13.88
C HIS A 165 -1.05 -5.50 14.12
N ASN A 166 -1.57 -6.52 14.82
CA ASN A 166 -3.00 -6.63 15.10
C ASN A 166 -3.51 -5.56 16.07
N PHE A 167 -2.71 -5.16 17.06
CA PHE A 167 -3.11 -4.11 18.01
C PHE A 167 -2.93 -2.68 17.48
N VAL A 168 -1.87 -2.44 16.70
CA VAL A 168 -1.55 -1.10 16.18
C VAL A 168 -2.36 -0.77 14.92
N GLY A 169 -2.80 -1.78 14.16
CA GLY A 169 -3.62 -1.61 12.96
C GLY A 169 -4.86 -0.74 13.17
N PRO A 170 -5.70 -1.02 14.18
CA PRO A 170 -6.85 -0.18 14.51
C PRO A 170 -6.48 1.25 14.89
N ILE A 171 -5.38 1.46 15.64
CA ILE A 171 -4.89 2.79 16.02
C ILE A 171 -4.50 3.60 14.78
N PHE A 172 -3.77 2.97 13.85
CA PHE A 172 -3.41 3.58 12.57
C PHE A 172 -4.64 3.93 11.74
N SER A 173 -5.63 3.04 11.69
CA SER A 173 -6.88 3.24 10.93
C SER A 173 -7.66 4.46 11.40
N ILE A 174 -7.75 4.64 12.73
CA ILE A 174 -8.35 5.83 13.35
C ILE A 174 -7.51 7.07 13.02
N GLY A 175 -6.19 6.98 13.14
CA GLY A 175 -5.26 8.07 12.83
C GLY A 175 -5.38 8.60 11.40
N VAL A 176 -5.37 7.70 10.41
CA VAL A 176 -5.57 8.04 8.99
C VAL A 176 -6.92 8.70 8.77
N SER A 177 -8.00 8.14 9.33
CA SER A 177 -9.35 8.69 9.19
C SER A 177 -9.44 10.12 9.74
N LEU A 178 -8.86 10.37 10.92
CA LEU A 178 -8.79 11.70 11.52
C LEU A 178 -7.97 12.66 10.66
N MET A 179 -6.81 12.24 10.14
CA MET A 179 -5.99 13.08 9.26
C MET A 179 -6.71 13.46 7.97
N ILE A 180 -7.46 12.53 7.36
CA ILE A 180 -8.29 12.81 6.19
C ILE A 180 -9.31 13.90 6.53
N VAL A 181 -10.11 13.72 7.58
CA VAL A 181 -11.15 14.70 7.96
C VAL A 181 -10.57 16.07 8.29
N MET A 182 -9.45 16.11 9.01
CA MET A 182 -8.81 17.38 9.39
C MET A 182 -8.23 18.13 8.18
N TRP A 183 -7.65 17.42 7.22
CA TRP A 183 -6.82 18.05 6.18
C TRP A 183 -7.42 18.05 4.78
N ILE A 184 -8.52 17.34 4.53
CA ILE A 184 -9.16 17.26 3.20
C ILE A 184 -9.44 18.66 2.61
N TRP A 185 -9.89 19.60 3.45
CA TRP A 185 -10.22 20.96 3.04
C TRP A 185 -9.05 21.75 2.45
N TYR A 186 -7.81 21.41 2.83
CA TYR A 186 -6.61 22.07 2.31
C TYR A 186 -6.04 21.38 1.05
N ASN A 187 -6.59 20.22 0.68
CA ASN A 187 -6.01 19.33 -0.34
C ASN A 187 -6.85 19.22 -1.62
N PHE A 188 -7.91 20.02 -1.76
CA PHE A 188 -8.61 20.14 -3.03
C PHE A 188 -7.71 20.80 -4.10
N PRO A 189 -7.53 20.17 -5.27
CA PRO A 189 -6.80 20.76 -6.39
C PRO A 189 -7.46 22.05 -6.88
N ASN A 190 -6.64 23.03 -7.26
CA ASN A 190 -7.09 24.31 -7.78
C ASN A 190 -6.17 24.80 -8.91
N VAL A 191 -6.55 25.93 -9.53
CA VAL A 191 -5.82 26.50 -10.68
C VAL A 191 -4.36 26.86 -10.35
N THR A 192 -4.07 27.22 -9.09
CA THR A 192 -2.71 27.50 -8.64
C THR A 192 -1.83 26.25 -8.71
N ASP A 193 -2.38 25.07 -8.42
CA ASP A 193 -1.64 23.81 -8.52
C ASP A 193 -1.29 23.49 -9.99
N LEU A 194 -2.20 23.78 -10.93
CA LEU A 194 -1.90 23.62 -12.37
C LEU A 194 -0.74 24.51 -12.81
N LYS A 195 -0.73 25.78 -12.36
CA LYS A 195 0.39 26.69 -12.60
C LYS A 195 1.66 26.20 -11.92
N TRP A 196 1.56 25.67 -10.71
CA TRP A 196 2.67 25.09 -9.98
C TRP A 196 3.30 23.92 -10.74
N PHE A 197 2.49 23.00 -11.29
CA PHE A 197 2.95 21.90 -12.15
C PHE A 197 3.54 22.40 -13.47
N ALA A 198 2.93 23.40 -14.11
CA ALA A 198 3.45 23.99 -15.33
C ALA A 198 4.84 24.63 -15.13
N SER A 199 5.12 25.12 -13.92
CA SER A 199 6.45 25.62 -13.51
C SER A 199 7.38 24.53 -12.96
N GLY A 200 7.05 23.25 -13.11
CA GLY A 200 7.86 22.14 -12.60
C GLY A 200 8.00 22.14 -11.08
N GLY A 201 7.06 22.77 -10.36
CA GLY A 201 7.06 22.86 -8.91
C GLY A 201 8.16 23.72 -8.29
N GLY A 202 8.88 24.50 -9.10
CA GLY A 202 10.07 25.22 -8.65
C GLY A 202 11.28 24.31 -8.39
N MET A 203 11.21 23.03 -8.82
CA MET A 203 12.32 22.08 -8.70
C MET A 203 13.43 22.34 -9.74
N PHE A 204 13.07 23.00 -10.85
CA PHE A 204 13.99 23.32 -11.94
C PHE A 204 14.09 24.85 -12.08
N GLY A 205 15.26 25.41 -11.74
CA GLY A 205 15.53 26.84 -11.82
C GLY A 205 15.34 27.61 -10.50
N LYS A 206 15.20 28.93 -10.58
CA LYS A 206 15.04 29.85 -9.43
C LYS A 206 13.60 30.35 -9.23
N ALA A 207 12.63 29.70 -9.88
CA ALA A 207 11.24 30.12 -9.80
C ALA A 207 10.60 29.64 -8.50
N HIS A 208 9.87 30.55 -7.82
CA HIS A 208 9.11 30.25 -6.61
C HIS A 208 7.61 30.29 -6.92
N PRO A 209 7.04 29.22 -7.54
CA PRO A 209 5.63 29.19 -7.86
C PRO A 209 4.77 29.25 -6.59
N SER A 210 3.63 29.92 -6.68
CA SER A 210 2.70 30.03 -5.55
C SER A 210 2.27 28.63 -5.08
N ALA A 211 2.39 28.40 -3.76
CA ALA A 211 2.15 27.10 -3.14
C ALA A 211 0.99 27.12 -2.12
N GLY A 212 0.32 28.27 -1.94
CA GLY A 212 -0.77 28.40 -0.97
C GLY A 212 -0.43 27.85 0.43
N ARG A 213 -1.38 27.15 1.06
CA ARG A 213 -1.11 26.37 2.28
C ARG A 213 -0.40 25.06 1.96
N MET A 214 -0.86 24.34 0.93
CA MET A 214 -0.26 23.11 0.40
C MET A 214 0.02 23.25 -1.08
N ASN A 215 1.22 22.86 -1.51
CA ASN A 215 1.58 22.85 -2.92
C ASN A 215 0.94 21.66 -3.66
N GLY A 216 0.95 21.70 -5.00
CA GLY A 216 0.34 20.66 -5.83
C GLY A 216 0.88 19.25 -5.56
N GLY A 217 2.18 19.11 -5.27
CA GLY A 217 2.79 17.83 -4.88
C GLY A 217 2.30 17.31 -3.53
N GLU A 218 2.21 18.17 -2.51
CA GLU A 218 1.64 17.81 -1.20
C GLU A 218 0.19 17.32 -1.32
N LYS A 219 -0.61 17.94 -2.21
CA LYS A 219 -1.99 17.52 -2.44
C LYS A 219 -2.08 16.17 -3.13
N VAL A 220 -1.26 15.93 -4.17
CA VAL A 220 -1.18 14.61 -4.81
C VAL A 220 -0.79 13.55 -3.80
N TRP A 221 0.19 13.85 -2.94
CA TRP A 221 0.63 12.95 -1.87
C TRP A 221 -0.47 12.67 -0.85
N PHE A 222 -1.25 13.68 -0.46
CA PHE A 222 -2.42 13.52 0.40
C PHE A 222 -3.42 12.53 -0.20
N TRP A 223 -3.79 12.69 -1.48
CA TRP A 223 -4.78 11.82 -2.12
C TRP A 223 -4.26 10.38 -2.28
N ILE A 224 -2.98 10.19 -2.61
CA ILE A 224 -2.37 8.85 -2.64
C ILE A 224 -2.48 8.18 -1.27
N ILE A 225 -2.07 8.85 -0.20
CA ILE A 225 -2.12 8.30 1.15
C ILE A 225 -3.56 8.08 1.62
N ALA A 226 -4.47 9.01 1.32
CA ALA A 226 -5.86 8.91 1.72
C ALA A 226 -6.51 7.68 1.06
N THR A 227 -6.35 7.51 -0.25
CA THR A 227 -6.92 6.37 -0.98
C THR A 227 -6.29 5.06 -0.56
N VAL A 228 -4.96 4.96 -0.52
CA VAL A 228 -4.27 3.73 -0.09
C VAL A 228 -4.60 3.41 1.36
N GLY A 229 -4.63 4.43 2.22
CA GLY A 229 -4.99 4.30 3.63
C GLY A 229 -6.40 3.72 3.81
N VAL A 230 -7.39 4.24 3.09
CA VAL A 230 -8.76 3.70 3.12
C VAL A 230 -8.78 2.24 2.66
N VAL A 231 -8.08 1.90 1.57
CA VAL A 231 -8.03 0.52 1.06
C VAL A 231 -7.37 -0.45 2.05
N VAL A 232 -6.32 -0.01 2.74
CA VAL A 232 -5.59 -0.86 3.71
C VAL A 232 -6.34 -1.01 5.04
N CYS A 233 -7.18 -0.04 5.39
CA CYS A 233 -7.93 -0.04 6.65
C CYS A 233 -9.36 -0.60 6.53
N ALA A 234 -9.81 -0.92 5.31
CA ALA A 234 -11.11 -1.53 5.03
C ALA A 234 -11.05 -3.06 5.14
#